data_AF-A0A848VCY7-F1
#
_entry.id   AF-A0A848VCY7-F1
#
_cell.length_a   1.000
_cell.length_b   1.000
_cell.length_c   1.000
_cell.angle_alpha   90.00
_cell.angle_beta   90.00
_cell.angle_gamma   90.00
#
_symmetry.space_group_name_H-M   'P 1'
#
loop_
_entity.id
_entity.type
_entity.pdbx_description
1 polymer ?
#
loop_
_entity_poly.entity_id
_entity_poly.type
_entity_poly.pdbx_seq_one_letter_code
_entity_poly.pdbx_strand_id
1 'polypeptide(L)'
;DAVVDDLRSLRDEDHELVNELDRSRNLHQEHLRRVQELEQVRQKFKRRRYDDLRSGFDNGDVIVTMMRQVLGGALRGGALWDVLRQHQRYRDVAGAWPDFGSGGVPRIGRRPPAKRPTWHWPGGNSSSRRGGFKLPRMPKAPRRSSKRGRGGFRTGGSF
;
A
#
# COMPACT_ATOMS: atom_id res chain seq x y z
N ASP A 1 39.52 -47.22 -38.87
CA ASP A 1 38.28 -46.47 -39.16
C ASP A 1 37.37 -46.26 -37.98
N ALA A 2 36.84 -47.27 -37.29
CA ALA A 2 35.88 -47.10 -36.20
C ALA A 2 36.23 -46.02 -35.14
N VAL A 3 37.47 -45.98 -34.65
CA VAL A 3 37.92 -44.98 -33.66
C VAL A 3 37.88 -43.54 -34.20
N VAL A 4 38.14 -43.35 -35.50
CA VAL A 4 38.11 -42.03 -36.13
C VAL A 4 36.67 -41.55 -36.30
N ASP A 5 35.74 -42.47 -36.59
CA ASP A 5 34.32 -42.14 -36.71
C ASP A 5 33.69 -41.86 -35.34
N ASP A 6 34.06 -42.59 -34.30
CA ASP A 6 33.64 -42.29 -32.91
C ASP A 6 34.14 -40.90 -32.46
N LEU A 7 35.39 -40.55 -32.77
CA LEU A 7 35.94 -39.23 -32.46
C LEU A 7 35.23 -38.10 -33.22
N ARG A 8 34.79 -38.36 -34.46
CA ARG A 8 33.98 -37.41 -35.24
C ARG A 8 32.59 -37.24 -34.62
N SER A 9 31.92 -38.35 -34.27
CA SER A 9 30.60 -38.32 -33.61
C SER A 9 30.65 -37.54 -32.31
N LEU A 10 31.63 -37.80 -31.44
CA LEU A 10 31.80 -37.09 -30.18
C LEU A 10 32.02 -35.59 -30.37
N ARG A 11 32.76 -35.20 -31.42
CA ARG A 11 32.98 -33.80 -31.75
C ARG A 11 31.71 -33.11 -32.25
N ASP A 12 30.93 -33.80 -33.08
CA ASP A 12 29.67 -33.26 -33.58
C ASP A 12 28.65 -33.11 -32.44
N GLU A 13 28.59 -34.08 -31.52
CA GLU A 13 27.79 -34.00 -30.29
C GLU A 13 28.21 -32.84 -29.39
N ASP A 14 29.52 -32.63 -29.17
CA ASP A 14 30.02 -31.48 -28.39
C ASP A 14 29.61 -30.15 -29.03
N HIS A 15 29.73 -30.04 -30.36
CA HIS A 15 29.29 -28.86 -31.09
C HIS A 15 27.77 -28.62 -30.97
N GLU A 16 26.95 -29.67 -31.03
CA GLU A 16 25.51 -29.56 -30.83
C GLU A 16 25.16 -29.10 -29.41
N LEU A 17 25.80 -29.68 -28.39
CA LEU A 17 25.60 -29.31 -26.99
C LEU A 17 26.00 -27.86 -26.70
N VAL A 18 27.12 -27.39 -27.26
CA VAL A 18 27.56 -26.00 -27.13
C VAL A 18 26.54 -25.06 -27.78
N ASN A 19 26.06 -25.38 -28.97
CA ASN A 19 25.04 -24.58 -29.66
C ASN A 19 23.73 -24.52 -28.86
N GLU A 20 23.29 -25.63 -28.29
CA GLU A 20 22.08 -25.67 -27.47
C GLU A 20 22.24 -24.89 -26.16
N LEU A 21 23.41 -25.00 -25.52
CA LEU A 21 23.75 -24.22 -24.33
C LEU A 21 23.70 -22.72 -24.62
N ASP A 22 24.24 -22.28 -25.75
CA ASP A 22 24.23 -20.88 -26.13
C ASP A 22 22.82 -20.38 -26.48
N ARG A 23 22.00 -21.19 -27.15
CA ARG A 23 20.57 -20.88 -27.36
C ARG A 23 19.83 -20.73 -26.03
N SER A 24 20.03 -21.66 -25.10
CA SER A 24 19.40 -21.62 -23.78
C SER A 24 19.82 -20.39 -22.98
N ARG A 25 21.11 -20.04 -23.00
CA ARG A 25 21.64 -18.82 -22.38
C ARG A 25 21.01 -17.57 -22.97
N ASN A 26 20.91 -17.49 -24.29
CA ASN A 26 20.31 -16.34 -24.97
C ASN A 26 18.83 -16.18 -24.61
N LEU A 27 18.06 -17.28 -24.63
CA LEU A 27 16.66 -17.29 -24.19
C LEU A 27 16.54 -16.84 -22.73
N HIS A 28 17.39 -17.37 -21.84
CA HIS A 28 17.39 -16.99 -20.43
C HIS A 28 17.67 -15.50 -20.23
N GLN A 29 18.67 -14.95 -20.93
CA GLN A 29 18.96 -13.50 -20.89
C GLN A 29 17.78 -12.66 -21.38
N GLU A 30 17.08 -13.12 -22.42
CA GLU A 30 15.90 -12.46 -22.92
C GLU A 30 14.76 -12.46 -21.88
N HIS A 31 14.52 -13.60 -21.23
CA HIS A 31 13.55 -13.69 -20.13
C HIS A 31 13.89 -12.75 -18.97
N LEU A 32 15.16 -12.68 -18.57
CA LEU A 32 15.60 -11.76 -17.51
C LEU A 32 15.36 -10.29 -17.89
N ARG A 33 15.66 -9.91 -19.14
CA ARG A 33 15.38 -8.56 -19.65
C ARG A 33 13.88 -8.25 -19.59
N ARG A 34 13.03 -9.20 -20.00
CA ARG A 34 11.56 -9.03 -19.93
C ARG A 34 11.05 -8.85 -18.50
N VAL A 35 11.55 -9.63 -17.54
CA VAL A 35 11.21 -9.47 -16.11
C VAL A 35 11.63 -8.09 -15.61
N GLN A 36 12.83 -7.64 -15.98
CA GLN A 36 13.32 -6.32 -15.60
C GLN A 36 12.47 -5.19 -16.19
N GLU A 37 12.03 -5.31 -17.44
CA GLU A 37 11.11 -4.36 -18.06
C GLU A 37 9.77 -4.28 -17.32
N LEU A 38 9.19 -5.43 -16.97
CA LEU A 38 7.93 -5.48 -16.22
C LEU A 38 8.07 -4.88 -14.82
N GLU A 39 9.18 -5.14 -14.12
CA GLU A 39 9.44 -4.54 -12.82
C GLU A 39 9.60 -3.02 -12.93
N GLN A 40 10.25 -2.52 -13.99
CA GLN A 40 10.30 -1.07 -14.25
C GLN A 40 8.91 -0.47 -14.47
N VAL A 41 8.04 -1.14 -15.23
CA VAL A 41 6.64 -0.70 -15.44
C VAL A 41 5.90 -0.68 -14.10
N ARG A 42 6.02 -1.74 -13.30
CA ARG A 42 5.42 -1.85 -11.97
C ARG A 42 5.90 -0.74 -11.02
N GLN A 43 7.20 -0.47 -11.00
CA GLN A 43 7.76 0.62 -10.20
C GLN A 43 7.24 1.98 -10.64
N LYS A 44 7.16 2.23 -11.96
CA LYS A 44 6.58 3.47 -12.51
C LYS A 44 5.10 3.62 -12.16
N PHE A 45 4.35 2.53 -12.24
CA PHE A 45 2.92 2.46 -11.87
C PHE A 45 2.70 2.86 -10.41
N LYS A 46 3.42 2.22 -9.49
CA LYS A 46 3.36 2.56 -8.05
C LYS A 46 3.87 3.97 -7.75
N ARG A 47 4.97 4.39 -8.38
CA ARG A 47 5.52 5.74 -8.19
C ARG A 47 4.54 6.84 -8.61
N ARG A 48 3.72 6.57 -9.63
CA ARG A 48 2.64 7.47 -10.06
C ARG A 48 1.34 7.29 -9.27
N ARG A 49 1.29 6.40 -8.27
CA ARG A 49 0.10 6.05 -7.50
C ARG A 49 -1.07 5.61 -8.39
N TYR A 50 -0.77 4.90 -9.47
CA TYR A 50 -1.81 4.35 -10.34
C TYR A 50 -2.57 3.19 -9.68
N ASP A 51 -2.07 2.71 -8.55
CA ASP A 51 -2.68 1.75 -7.63
C ASP A 51 -3.67 2.38 -6.61
N ASP A 52 -3.80 3.70 -6.55
CA ASP A 52 -4.73 4.38 -5.65
C ASP A 52 -6.20 4.17 -6.08
N LEU A 53 -7.14 4.13 -5.13
CA LEU A 53 -8.59 4.03 -5.35
C LEU A 53 -9.14 5.17 -6.24
N ARG A 54 -8.43 6.30 -6.26
CA ARG A 54 -8.77 7.47 -7.09
C ARG A 54 -8.26 7.36 -8.52
N SER A 55 -7.33 6.45 -8.77
CA SER A 55 -6.77 6.20 -10.09
C SER A 55 -7.64 5.18 -10.82
N GLY A 56 -8.13 5.57 -11.99
CA GLY A 56 -8.90 4.70 -12.88
C GLY A 56 -8.30 4.68 -14.27
N PHE A 57 -8.72 3.68 -15.04
CA PHE A 57 -8.44 3.58 -16.47
C PHE A 57 -9.76 3.46 -17.19
N ASP A 58 -9.95 4.25 -18.25
CA ASP A 58 -11.22 4.26 -18.97
C ASP A 58 -11.34 3.07 -19.93
N ASN A 59 -10.21 2.54 -20.42
CA ASN A 59 -10.17 1.45 -21.38
C ASN A 59 -9.38 0.24 -20.82
N GLY A 60 -9.99 -0.46 -19.86
CA GLY A 60 -9.39 -1.64 -19.21
C GLY A 60 -9.02 -2.75 -20.19
N ASP A 61 -9.88 -3.02 -21.18
CA ASP A 61 -9.68 -4.13 -22.14
C ASP A 61 -8.44 -3.93 -23.03
N VAL A 62 -8.18 -2.68 -23.43
CA VAL A 62 -6.99 -2.32 -24.20
C VAL A 62 -5.72 -2.59 -23.39
N ILE A 63 -5.74 -2.20 -22.11
CA ILE A 63 -4.60 -2.41 -21.20
C ILE A 63 -4.36 -3.92 -20.98
N VAL A 64 -5.43 -4.71 -20.80
CA VAL A 64 -5.32 -6.17 -20.66
C VAL A 64 -4.73 -6.80 -21.91
N THR A 65 -5.17 -6.37 -23.10
CA THR A 65 -4.64 -6.87 -24.38
C THR A 65 -3.16 -6.53 -24.53
N MET A 66 -2.77 -5.30 -24.21
CA MET A 66 -1.36 -4.88 -24.23
C MET A 66 -0.51 -5.66 -23.22
N MET A 67 -1.04 -5.93 -22.02
CA MET A 67 -0.35 -6.78 -21.05
C MET A 67 -0.13 -8.20 -21.58
N ARG A 68 -1.13 -8.80 -22.23
CA ARG A 68 -0.98 -10.13 -22.86
C ARG A 68 0.10 -10.13 -23.94
N GLN A 69 0.18 -9.07 -24.74
CA GLN A 69 1.20 -8.93 -25.78
C GLN A 69 2.60 -8.76 -25.19
N VAL A 70 2.76 -8.02 -24.08
CA VAL A 70 4.05 -7.92 -23.38
C VAL A 70 4.46 -9.26 -22.78
N LEU A 71 3.53 -9.95 -22.11
CA LEU A 71 3.80 -11.28 -21.52
C LEU A 71 4.12 -12.33 -22.59
N GLY A 72 3.48 -12.24 -23.76
CA GLY A 72 3.77 -13.06 -24.93
C GLY A 72 5.06 -12.66 -25.68
N GLY A 73 5.75 -11.60 -25.25
CA GLY A 73 6.99 -11.14 -25.87
C GLY A 73 6.81 -10.35 -27.18
N ALA A 74 5.57 -10.09 -27.61
CA ALA A 74 5.27 -9.32 -28.81
C ALA A 74 5.52 -7.82 -28.63
N LEU A 75 5.47 -7.31 -27.39
CA LEU A 75 5.70 -5.90 -27.06
C LEU A 75 6.68 -5.74 -25.91
N ARG A 76 7.38 -4.61 -25.88
CA ARG A 76 8.26 -4.21 -24.77
C ARG A 76 7.47 -3.54 -23.64
N GLY A 77 8.00 -3.59 -22.43
CA GLY A 77 7.38 -2.95 -21.26
C GLY A 77 7.21 -1.42 -21.41
N GLY A 78 8.08 -0.76 -22.18
CA GLY A 78 7.96 0.68 -22.48
C GLY A 78 6.64 1.07 -23.16
N ALA A 79 6.21 0.29 -24.15
CA ALA A 79 4.96 0.56 -24.87
C ALA A 79 3.74 0.41 -23.97
N LEU A 80 3.72 -0.64 -23.12
CA LEU A 80 2.68 -0.81 -22.11
C LEU A 80 2.62 0.38 -21.15
N TRP A 81 3.77 0.91 -20.73
CA TRP A 81 3.81 2.08 -19.86
C TRP A 81 3.20 3.33 -20.51
N ASP A 82 3.45 3.56 -21.79
CA ASP A 82 2.88 4.71 -22.50
C ASP A 82 1.36 4.58 -22.67
N VAL A 83 0.86 3.38 -22.97
CA VAL A 83 -0.59 3.09 -23.00
C VAL A 83 -1.23 3.31 -21.62
N LEU A 84 -0.60 2.79 -20.55
CA LEU A 84 -1.07 3.01 -19.18
C LEU A 84 -1.15 4.50 -18.87
N ARG A 85 -0.11 5.28 -19.19
CA ARG A 85 -0.11 6.73 -18.99
C ARG A 85 -1.21 7.43 -19.79
N GLN A 86 -1.41 7.02 -21.04
CA GLN A 86 -2.38 7.64 -21.94
C GLN A 86 -3.84 7.42 -21.50
N HIS A 87 -4.14 6.25 -20.96
CA HIS A 87 -5.50 5.89 -20.52
C HIS A 87 -5.76 6.14 -19.04
N GLN A 88 -4.78 6.65 -18.30
CA GLN A 88 -4.97 6.95 -16.89
C GLN A 88 -5.84 8.19 -16.70
N ARG A 89 -6.78 8.11 -15.75
CA ARG A 89 -7.56 9.24 -15.26
C ARG A 89 -7.60 9.24 -13.74
N TYR A 90 -7.37 10.41 -13.15
CA TYR A 90 -7.67 10.62 -11.74
C TYR A 90 -9.13 11.03 -11.61
N ARG A 91 -9.90 10.28 -10.86
CA ARG A 91 -11.25 10.68 -10.47
C ARG A 91 -11.16 11.57 -9.24
N ASP A 92 -11.86 12.70 -9.28
CA ASP A 92 -12.08 13.52 -8.10
C ASP A 92 -13.04 12.81 -7.19
N VAL A 93 -12.50 12.00 -6.30
CA VAL A 93 -13.26 11.37 -5.23
C VAL A 93 -13.43 12.40 -4.11
N ALA A 94 -14.16 13.48 -4.42
CA ALA A 94 -14.66 14.45 -3.47
C ALA A 94 -15.72 13.77 -2.57
N GLY A 95 -15.28 12.84 -1.73
CA GLY A 95 -16.17 12.02 -0.91
C GLY A 95 -15.56 10.73 -0.38
N ALA A 96 -14.48 10.20 -0.97
CA ALA A 96 -13.81 8.99 -0.46
C ALA A 96 -12.76 9.32 0.61
N TRP A 97 -13.15 10.12 1.60
CA TRP A 97 -12.62 9.83 2.93
C TRP A 97 -13.32 8.54 3.35
N PRO A 98 -12.60 7.43 3.61
CA PRO A 98 -13.24 6.30 4.25
C PRO A 98 -13.80 6.85 5.56
N ASP A 99 -15.12 6.84 5.72
CA ASP A 99 -15.75 7.24 6.97
C ASP A 99 -15.43 6.12 7.96
N PHE A 100 -14.23 6.20 8.54
CA PHE A 100 -13.69 5.28 9.55
C PHE A 100 -14.50 5.47 10.85
N GLY A 101 -15.82 5.26 10.81
CA GLY A 101 -16.71 5.27 11.97
C GLY A 101 -16.66 6.52 12.86
N SER A 102 -16.00 7.59 12.43
CA SER A 102 -15.80 8.80 13.21
C SER A 102 -16.42 9.94 12.44
N GLY A 103 -17.61 10.35 12.89
CA GLY A 103 -18.37 11.47 12.36
C GLY A 103 -17.45 12.59 11.86
N GLY A 104 -17.58 12.87 10.57
CA GLY A 104 -16.59 13.54 9.75
C GLY A 104 -15.89 14.74 10.39
N VAL A 105 -14.59 14.83 10.13
CA VAL A 105 -13.80 16.01 10.44
C VAL A 105 -14.43 17.21 9.71
N PRO A 106 -15.00 18.19 10.42
CA PRO A 106 -15.62 19.33 9.77
C PRO A 106 -14.52 20.13 9.06
N ARG A 107 -14.66 20.28 7.74
CA ARG A 107 -13.90 21.27 6.98
C ARG A 107 -14.15 22.63 7.64
N ILE A 108 -13.07 23.31 8.03
CA ILE A 108 -13.09 24.66 8.59
C ILE A 108 -13.88 25.55 7.63
N GLY A 109 -15.06 26.03 8.03
CA GLY A 109 -15.80 27.06 7.29
C GLY A 109 -17.33 26.95 7.21
N ARG A 110 -17.98 25.85 7.59
CA ARG A 110 -19.46 25.79 7.58
C ARG A 110 -20.01 25.19 8.87
N ARG A 111 -20.74 26.01 9.65
CA ARG A 111 -21.52 25.58 10.82
C ARG A 111 -22.70 24.73 10.34
N PRO A 112 -22.84 23.46 10.76
CA PRO A 112 -24.07 22.71 10.51
C PRO A 112 -25.13 23.07 11.56
N PRO A 113 -26.43 22.99 11.23
CA PRO A 113 -27.50 23.28 12.18
C PRO A 113 -27.57 22.19 13.26
N ALA A 114 -27.82 22.61 14.49
CA ALA A 114 -27.93 21.74 15.66
C ALA A 114 -29.14 20.79 15.51
N LYS A 115 -28.90 19.55 15.07
CA LYS A 115 -29.81 18.43 15.29
C LYS A 115 -29.08 17.41 16.16
N ARG A 116 -29.60 17.21 17.36
CA ARG A 116 -29.09 16.24 18.36
C ARG A 116 -29.25 14.83 17.78
N PRO A 117 -28.22 13.98 17.73
CA PRO A 117 -28.40 12.59 17.33
C PRO A 117 -28.95 11.80 18.52
N THR A 118 -30.13 11.23 18.33
CA THR A 118 -30.77 10.27 19.25
C THR A 118 -30.10 8.91 19.03
N TRP A 119 -28.92 8.69 19.62
CA TRP A 119 -28.27 7.38 19.62
C TRP A 119 -28.68 6.62 20.89
N HIS A 120 -29.36 5.49 20.73
CA HIS A 120 -29.77 4.59 21.81
C HIS A 120 -29.08 3.22 21.67
N TRP A 121 -28.45 2.77 22.76
CA TRP A 121 -27.83 1.45 22.90
C TRP A 121 -28.90 0.39 23.21
N PRO A 122 -28.87 -0.81 22.61
CA PRO A 122 -29.80 -1.88 22.96
C PRO A 122 -29.28 -2.61 24.20
N GLY A 123 -29.86 -2.32 25.36
CA GLY A 123 -29.60 -3.12 26.56
C GLY A 123 -30.05 -2.44 27.86
N GLY A 124 -31.07 -3.02 28.50
CA GLY A 124 -31.40 -2.74 29.89
C GLY A 124 -32.68 -1.96 30.10
N ASN A 125 -33.82 -2.63 29.92
CA ASN A 125 -35.12 -2.15 30.37
C ASN A 125 -35.20 -2.24 31.91
N SER A 126 -35.27 -1.11 32.61
CA SER A 126 -35.83 -1.05 33.96
C SER A 126 -36.18 0.40 34.31
N SER A 127 -37.48 0.67 34.23
CA SER A 127 -38.18 1.79 34.83
C SER A 127 -37.75 2.08 36.28
N SER A 128 -37.53 3.35 36.63
CA SER A 128 -38.34 4.02 37.65
C SER A 128 -37.82 5.41 37.99
N ARG A 129 -38.80 6.29 38.19
CA ARG A 129 -38.77 7.61 38.82
C ARG A 129 -37.97 7.63 40.14
N ARG A 130 -37.41 8.80 40.46
CA ARG A 130 -37.05 9.30 41.81
C ARG A 130 -36.05 8.46 42.64
N GLY A 131 -35.00 9.13 43.13
CA GLY A 131 -34.23 8.65 44.30
C GLY A 131 -32.73 8.84 44.10
N GLY A 132 -32.13 9.81 44.79
CA GLY A 132 -30.73 10.18 44.61
C GLY A 132 -29.72 9.29 45.32
N PHE A 133 -28.43 9.53 45.05
CA PHE A 133 -27.32 9.24 45.96
C PHE A 133 -26.19 10.26 45.72
N LYS A 134 -25.48 10.60 46.80
CA LYS A 134 -24.67 11.81 47.02
C LYS A 134 -23.23 11.65 46.50
N LEU A 135 -22.68 12.67 45.84
CA LEU A 135 -21.24 12.82 45.58
C LEU A 135 -20.53 13.42 46.81
N PRO A 136 -19.36 12.92 47.26
CA PRO A 136 -18.56 13.62 48.26
C PRO A 136 -17.87 14.86 47.67
N ARG A 137 -17.97 15.97 48.43
CA ARG A 137 -17.32 17.27 48.19
C ARG A 137 -15.79 17.13 48.29
N MET A 138 -15.03 17.56 47.28
CA MET A 138 -13.61 17.88 47.43
C MET A 138 -13.42 19.24 48.14
N PRO A 139 -12.47 19.37 49.08
CA PRO A 139 -12.13 20.66 49.68
C PRO A 139 -11.18 21.48 48.79
N LYS A 140 -11.41 22.79 48.87
CA LYS A 140 -10.80 23.88 48.11
C LYS A 140 -9.34 24.11 48.57
N ALA A 141 -8.36 24.06 47.67
CA ALA A 141 -6.97 24.44 47.99
C ALA A 141 -6.78 25.98 47.93
N PRO A 142 -6.06 26.61 48.88
CA PRO A 142 -5.78 28.04 48.87
C PRO A 142 -4.49 28.38 48.10
N ARG A 143 -4.47 29.58 47.50
CA ARG A 143 -3.28 30.21 46.91
C ARG A 143 -2.44 30.86 48.02
N ARG A 144 -1.11 30.64 48.05
CA ARG A 144 -0.11 31.70 48.38
C ARG A 144 1.36 31.28 48.19
N SER A 145 2.04 32.08 47.35
CA SER A 145 3.41 32.64 47.41
C SER A 145 4.58 31.99 48.19
N SER A 146 5.70 31.89 47.46
CA SER A 146 7.06 32.37 47.78
C SER A 146 8.18 31.40 48.22
N LYS A 147 9.38 31.74 47.69
CA LYS A 147 10.77 31.52 48.14
C LYS A 147 11.50 30.19 47.84
N ARG A 148 12.52 30.35 46.99
CA ARG A 148 13.94 29.96 47.13
C ARG A 148 14.26 28.87 48.17
N GLY A 149 14.97 27.84 47.74
CA GLY A 149 15.83 27.08 48.65
C GLY A 149 16.33 25.74 48.11
N ARG A 150 17.60 25.74 47.66
CA ARG A 150 18.63 24.69 47.84
C ARG A 150 18.19 23.23 48.09
N GLY A 151 18.74 22.35 47.25
CA GLY A 151 19.74 21.37 47.71
C GLY A 151 19.30 19.91 47.80
N GLY A 152 20.19 19.03 47.35
CA GLY A 152 20.33 17.68 47.89
C GLY A 152 19.99 16.54 46.93
N PHE A 153 20.98 16.09 46.16
CA PHE A 153 21.01 14.70 45.68
C PHE A 153 21.27 13.76 46.87
N ARG A 154 20.56 12.61 46.92
CA ARG A 154 21.05 11.28 47.39
C ARG A 154 19.88 10.26 47.39
N THR A 155 19.96 9.25 46.52
CA THR A 155 20.23 7.82 46.81
C THR A 155 19.11 7.07 47.55
N GLY A 156 18.73 5.89 47.04
CA GLY A 156 18.09 4.84 47.84
C GLY A 156 17.01 4.08 47.09
N GLY A 157 17.28 2.81 46.74
CA GLY A 157 16.32 1.89 46.13
C GLY A 157 15.51 1.05 47.15
N SER A 158 15.17 -0.18 46.72
CA SER A 158 14.31 -1.22 47.34
C SER A 158 12.81 -1.03 47.10
N PHE A 159 11.98 -2.03 46.77
CA PHE A 159 12.10 -3.50 46.75
C PHE A 159 11.55 -4.07 45.44
#